data_AF-A0A7V0V855-F1
#
_entry.id   AF-A0A7V0V855-F1
#
_cell.length_a   1.000
_cell.length_b   1.000
_cell.length_c   1.000
_cell.angle_alpha   90.00
_cell.angle_beta   90.00
_cell.angle_gamma   90.00
#
_symmetry.space_group_name_H-M   'P 1'
#
loop_
_entity.id
_entity.type
_entity.pdbx_description
1 polymer ?
#
loop_
_entity_poly.entity_id
_entity_poly.type
_entity_poly.pdbx_seq_one_letter_code
_entity_poly.pdbx_strand_id
1 'polypeptide(L)' 'MMTLDEYKEKINAMTKEELTEELEMLRESLEDIQLERKLILGQTGVHINAGKVEAYRNAFDREASVLEQKINMVEKALGA' A
#
# COMPACT_ATOMS: atom_id res chain seq x y z
N MET A 1 8.37 -11.48 -2.53
CA MET A 1 7.28 -10.51 -2.70
C MET A 1 6.26 -11.17 -3.61
N MET A 2 5.03 -11.36 -3.14
CA MET A 2 3.95 -11.92 -3.96
C MET A 2 3.65 -10.95 -5.11
N THR A 3 3.52 -11.47 -6.32
CA THR A 3 3.13 -10.71 -7.51
C THR A 3 1.65 -10.34 -7.47
N LEU A 4 1.23 -9.40 -8.31
CA LEU A 4 -0.19 -9.02 -8.41
C LEU A 4 -1.06 -10.16 -8.95
N ASP A 5 -0.51 -11.02 -9.81
CA ASP A 5 -1.21 -12.18 -10.34
C ASP A 5 -1.44 -13.25 -9.26
N GLU A 6 -0.40 -13.58 -8.48
CA GLU A 6 -0.54 -14.49 -7.33
C GLU A 6 -1.50 -13.91 -6.28
N TYR A 7 -1.49 -12.59 -6.09
CA TYR A 7 -2.43 -11.92 -5.19
C TYR A 7 -3.87 -12.00 -5.70
N LYS A 8 -4.08 -11.85 -7.02
CA LYS A 8 -5.38 -12.00 -7.64
C LYS A 8 -5.94 -13.42 -7.46
N GLU A 9 -5.10 -14.44 -7.57
CA GLU A 9 -5.51 -15.82 -7.29
C GLU A 9 -5.90 -16.03 -5.82
N LYS A 10 -5.14 -15.44 -4.88
CA LYS A 10 -5.46 -15.46 -3.45
C LYS A 10 -6.87 -14.89 -3.18
N ILE A 11 -7.16 -13.69 -3.67
CA ILE A 11 -8.45 -13.02 -3.39
C ILE A 11 -9.63 -13.72 -4.08
N ASN A 12 -9.43 -14.39 -5.22
CA ASN A 12 -10.50 -15.15 -5.88
C ASN A 12 -10.93 -16.39 -5.07
N ALA A 13 -10.06 -16.88 -4.17
CA ALA A 13 -10.35 -18.00 -3.30
C ALA A 13 -10.95 -17.58 -1.94
N MET A 14 -10.98 -16.27 -1.65
CA MET A 14 -11.47 -15.74 -0.38
C MET A 14 -13.00 -15.62 -0.34
N THR A 15 -13.58 -15.78 0.84
CA THR A 15 -14.99 -15.46 1.10
C THR A 15 -15.21 -13.95 1.13
N LYS A 16 -16.47 -13.53 1.13
CA LYS A 16 -16.81 -12.11 1.24
C LYS A 16 -16.32 -11.49 2.55
N GLU A 17 -16.42 -12.25 3.65
CA GLU A 17 -15.93 -11.85 4.97
C GLU A 17 -14.41 -11.67 4.93
N GLU A 18 -13.67 -12.66 4.40
CA GLU A 18 -12.21 -12.59 4.25
C GLU A 18 -11.76 -11.43 3.34
N LEU A 19 -12.49 -11.16 2.25
CA LEU A 19 -12.23 -10.02 1.37
C LEU A 19 -12.45 -8.68 2.09
N THR A 20 -13.44 -8.62 2.99
CA THR A 20 -13.72 -7.40 3.75
C THR A 20 -12.60 -7.13 4.77
N GLU A 21 -12.17 -8.17 5.49
CA GLU A 21 -11.04 -8.08 6.42
C GLU A 21 -9.74 -7.72 5.70
N GLU A 22 -9.46 -8.35 4.54
CA GLU A 22 -8.30 -8.03 3.71
C GLU A 22 -8.34 -6.57 3.21
N LEU A 23 -9.51 -6.07 2.82
CA LEU A 23 -9.67 -4.67 2.43
C LEU A 23 -9.35 -3.70 3.57
N GLU A 24 -9.81 -3.99 4.78
CA GLU A 24 -9.51 -3.18 5.97
C GLU A 24 -8.00 -3.19 6.26
N MET A 25 -7.37 -4.37 6.29
CA MET A 25 -5.93 -4.49 6.52
C MET A 25 -5.09 -3.73 5.48
N LEU A 26 -5.47 -3.78 4.21
CA LEU A 26 -4.77 -3.05 3.15
C LEU A 26 -4.93 -1.53 3.30
N ARG A 27 -6.10 -1.06 3.72
CA ARG A 27 -6.35 0.37 3.95
C ARG A 27 -5.58 0.89 5.15
N GLU A 28 -5.54 0.15 6.25
CA GLU A 28 -4.68 0.46 7.40
C GLU A 28 -3.20 0.52 6.99
N SER A 29 -2.73 -0.49 6.24
CA SER A 29 -1.35 -0.52 5.73
C SER A 29 -1.03 0.70 4.85
N LEU A 30 -1.98 1.13 4.02
CA LEU A 30 -1.82 2.31 3.17
C LEU A 30 -1.76 3.60 4.01
N GLU A 31 -2.61 3.71 5.02
CA GLU A 31 -2.59 4.85 5.96
C GLU A 31 -1.26 4.93 6.70
N ASP A 32 -0.75 3.81 7.20
CA ASP A 32 0.54 3.72 7.89
C ASP A 32 1.68 4.21 6.99
N ILE A 33 1.75 3.74 5.74
CA ILE A 33 2.75 4.18 4.76
C ILE A 33 2.66 5.68 4.49
N GLN A 34 1.44 6.22 4.36
CA GLN A 34 1.24 7.64 4.14
C GLN A 34 1.67 8.47 5.36
N LEU A 35 1.42 7.98 6.57
CA LEU A 35 1.85 8.60 7.81
C LEU A 35 3.39 8.57 7.93
N GLU A 36 4.02 7.42 7.68
CA GLU A 36 5.48 7.29 7.67
C GLU A 36 6.13 8.24 6.66
N ARG A 37 5.61 8.30 5.43
CA ARG A 37 6.05 9.24 4.40
C ARG A 37 6.01 10.68 4.91
N LYS A 38 4.92 11.07 5.56
CA LYS A 38 4.75 12.41 6.14
C LYS A 38 5.74 12.66 7.27
N LEU A 39 5.99 11.68 8.13
CA LEU A 39 6.93 11.82 9.24
C LEU A 39 8.38 11.93 8.76
N ILE A 40 8.81 11.05 7.84
CA ILE A 40 10.19 11.02 7.35
C ILE A 40 10.50 12.23 6.45
N LEU A 41 9.59 12.56 5.52
CA LEU A 41 9.82 13.67 4.58
C LEU A 41 9.42 15.03 5.14
N GLY A 42 8.54 15.05 6.15
CA GLY A 42 8.06 16.26 6.80
C GLY A 42 8.90 16.70 8.00
N GLN A 43 9.87 15.90 8.46
CA GLN A 43 10.79 16.28 9.52
C GLN A 43 11.71 17.44 9.06
N THR A 44 11.32 18.66 9.42
CA THR A 44 12.15 19.85 9.26
C THR A 44 13.26 19.84 10.31
N GLY A 45 14.43 19.31 9.96
CA GLY A 45 15.59 19.25 10.87
C GLY A 45 16.57 18.13 10.55
N VAL A 46 16.13 17.09 9.84
CA VAL A 46 17.02 16.04 9.34
C VAL A 46 17.64 16.54 8.04
N HIS A 47 18.97 16.66 8.02
CA HIS A 47 19.71 16.97 6.80
C HIS A 47 19.78 15.73 5.90
N ILE A 48 18.65 15.37 5.29
CA ILE A 48 18.59 14.31 4.29
C ILE A 48 19.10 14.92 2.98
N ASN A 49 20.14 14.33 2.39
CA ASN A 49 20.60 14.79 1.08
C ASN A 49 19.51 14.56 0.02
N ALA A 50 19.48 15.41 -1.02
CA ALA A 50 18.43 15.39 -2.03
C ALA A 50 18.25 14.00 -2.69
N GLY A 51 19.34 13.27 -2.92
CA GLY A 51 19.28 11.92 -3.49
C GLY A 51 18.58 10.90 -2.59
N LYS A 52 18.77 10.95 -1.26
CA LYS A 52 18.04 10.08 -0.34
C LYS A 52 16.58 10.49 -0.22
N VAL A 53 16.25 11.79 -0.24
CA VAL A 53 14.86 12.27 -0.26
C VAL A 53 14.11 11.69 -1.47
N GLU A 54 14.74 11.74 -2.65
CA GLU A 54 14.15 11.17 -3.86
C GLU A 54 14.00 9.65 -3.78
N ALA A 55 15.01 8.95 -3.25
CA ALA A 55 14.93 7.51 -3.02
C ALA A 55 13.78 7.12 -2.07
N TYR A 56 13.60 7.85 -0.96
CA TYR A 56 12.49 7.63 -0.03
C TYR A 56 11.13 7.91 -0.68
N ARG A 57 11.00 9.02 -1.43
CA ARG A 57 9.77 9.32 -2.18
C ARG A 57 9.42 8.18 -3.13
N ASN A 58 10.37 7.75 -3.95
CA ASN A 58 10.17 6.66 -4.90
C ASN A 58 9.82 5.33 -4.22
N ALA A 59 10.40 5.05 -3.05
CA ALA A 59 10.08 3.85 -2.28
C ALA A 59 8.62 3.89 -1.78
N PHE A 60 8.24 4.99 -1.10
CA PHE A 60 6.88 5.16 -0.60
C PHE A 60 5.84 5.17 -1.72
N ASP A 61 6.11 5.86 -2.83
CA ASP A 61 5.19 5.94 -3.96
C ASP A 61 5.00 4.55 -4.62
N ARG A 62 6.05 3.73 -4.71
CA ARG A 62 5.95 2.35 -5.21
C ARG A 62 5.12 1.48 -4.28
N GLU A 63 5.36 1.55 -2.98
CA GLU A 63 4.69 0.72 -2.00
C GLU A 63 3.20 1.08 -1.89
N ALA A 64 2.89 2.38 -1.82
CA ALA A 64 1.52 2.88 -1.87
C ALA A 64 0.81 2.44 -3.16
N SER A 65 1.47 2.55 -4.32
CA SER A 65 0.87 2.12 -5.59
C SER A 65 0.53 0.62 -5.62
N VAL A 66 1.38 -0.23 -5.03
CA VAL A 66 1.08 -1.67 -4.93
C VAL A 66 -0.12 -1.92 -4.01
N LEU A 67 -0.21 -1.23 -2.87
CA LEU A 67 -1.36 -1.35 -1.98
C LEU A 67 -2.64 -0.86 -2.63
N GLU A 68 -2.62 0.29 -3.31
CA GLU A 68 -3.77 0.82 -4.06
C GLU A 68 -4.26 -0.16 -5.13
N GLN A 69 -3.34 -0.82 -5.84
CA GLN A 69 -3.70 -1.86 -6.82
C GLN A 69 -4.36 -3.06 -6.16
N LYS A 70 -3.84 -3.52 -5.01
CA LYS A 70 -4.44 -4.62 -4.24
C LYS A 70 -5.82 -4.26 -3.72
N ILE A 71 -5.98 -3.06 -3.15
CA ILE A 71 -7.27 -2.52 -2.70
C ILE A 71 -8.27 -2.54 -3.86
N ASN A 72 -7.90 -2.01 -5.03
CA ASN A 72 -8.77 -1.99 -6.19
C ASN A 72 -9.18 -3.39 -6.66
N MET A 73 -8.27 -4.38 -6.58
CA MET A 73 -8.58 -5.77 -6.90
C MET A 73 -9.60 -6.37 -5.92
N VAL A 74 -9.44 -6.12 -4.62
CA VAL A 74 -10.37 -6.59 -3.58
C VAL A 74 -11.73 -5.90 -3.69
N GLU A 75 -11.76 -4.58 -3.93
CA GLU A 75 -13.00 -3.83 -4.17
C GLU A 75 -13.77 -4.38 -5.37
N LYS A 76 -13.06 -4.68 -6.48
CA LYS A 76 -13.66 -5.35 -7.65
C LYS A 76 -14.19 -6.74 -7.32
N ALA A 77 -13.48 -7.52 -6.50
CA ALA A 77 -13.93 -8.85 -6.07
C ALA A 77 -15.18 -8.77 -5.17
N LEU A 78 -15.30 -7.72 -4.36
CA LEU A 78 -16.48 -7.42 -3.54
C LEU A 78 -17.66 -6.83 -4.34
N GLY A 79 -17.42 -6.41 -5.59
CA GLY A 79 -18.41 -5.79 -6.46
C GLY A 79 -18.69 -4.31 -6.16
N ALA A 80 -17.71 -3.60 -5.58
CA ALA A 80 -17.75 -2.16 -5.32
C ALA A 80 -17.29 -1.31 -6.52
#